data_AF-A0A8H7CG30-F1
#
_entry.id   AF-A0A8H7CG30-F1
#
_cell.length_a   1.000
_cell.length_b   1.000
_cell.length_c   1.000
_cell.angle_alpha   90.00
_cell.angle_beta   90.00
_cell.angle_gamma   90.00
#
_symmetry.space_group_name_H-M   'P 1'
#
loop_
_entity.id
_entity.type
_entity.pdbx_description
1 polymer ?
#
loop_
_entity_poly.entity_id
_entity_poly.type
_entity_poly.pdbx_seq_one_letter_code
_entity_poly.pdbx_strand_id
1 'polypeptide(L)'
;MGASTQEMEPGSRQDTLDNFWHYWNWNKVIGMVGRSYALHTQKAGLEEFTRGQQDNFPAWKKAVDDFKMGTLVVNPYKLPQCSPTLREIELELTHKEEEWEQVSTAVPAPTEETMTEYLMLGLEIEAQQCQLTADLLANKTPTTKDLSDFVACHTRLSRQIKKLRLLQRKHSPGALQHLATAPDLAELPEAERMLLLLPSGLLPNECLPPLSAPGLAAAEVCLCDAQCSESLAQIRHSLTVKKRLHTYKTLNSRCQHQNTRSRSLVDTQQRKIDLAAGTYRQVQAARLALAHVVGVSEWRQLEKADLRLLEDEEEAKRRKQRAMKGKQKEAAQVNENGEVWGVPGMGEKSRLISWIWLGAGHSGGMVGGGDSREHAG
;
A
#
# COMPACT_ATOMS: atom_id res chain seq x y z
N MET A 1 -32.59 46.46 -14.13
CA MET A 1 -32.61 45.30 -15.05
C MET A 1 -33.89 45.22 -15.89
N GLY A 2 -35.06 45.69 -15.43
CA GLY A 2 -36.34 45.49 -16.14
C GLY A 2 -36.40 45.95 -17.60
N ALA A 3 -35.93 47.16 -17.92
CA ALA A 3 -36.08 47.74 -19.26
C ALA A 3 -35.10 47.14 -20.31
N SER A 4 -33.85 46.86 -19.94
CA SER A 4 -32.83 46.36 -20.89
C SER A 4 -33.08 44.90 -21.32
N THR A 5 -33.74 44.09 -20.50
CA THR A 5 -34.09 42.71 -20.82
C THR A 5 -35.44 42.56 -21.54
N GLN A 6 -36.18 43.65 -21.78
CA GLN A 6 -37.47 43.62 -22.48
C GLN A 6 -37.31 43.52 -24.00
N GLU A 7 -36.23 44.09 -24.56
CA GLU A 7 -35.95 44.08 -26.00
C GLU A 7 -35.15 42.85 -26.46
N MET A 8 -34.75 41.99 -25.51
CA MET A 8 -33.96 40.79 -25.79
C MET A 8 -34.86 39.61 -26.21
N GLU A 9 -34.37 38.80 -27.16
CA GLU A 9 -35.01 37.53 -27.50
C GLU A 9 -35.08 36.59 -26.28
N PRO A 10 -36.10 35.71 -26.18
CA PRO A 10 -36.35 34.90 -24.98
C PRO A 10 -35.13 34.10 -24.48
N GLY A 11 -34.31 33.56 -25.38
CA GLY A 11 -33.08 32.84 -25.01
C GLY A 11 -31.99 33.77 -24.44
N SER A 12 -31.69 34.86 -25.16
CA SER A 12 -30.71 35.85 -24.73
C SER A 12 -31.10 36.54 -23.41
N ARG A 13 -32.41 36.74 -23.20
CA ARG A 13 -32.97 37.22 -21.94
C ARG A 13 -32.69 36.26 -20.79
N GLN A 14 -32.91 34.96 -21.00
CA GLN A 14 -32.66 33.93 -19.98
C GLN A 14 -31.18 33.87 -19.60
N ASP A 15 -30.27 33.82 -20.59
CA ASP A 15 -28.82 33.80 -20.34
C ASP A 15 -28.33 35.05 -19.61
N THR A 16 -28.89 36.22 -19.95
CA THR A 16 -28.57 37.48 -19.29
C THR A 16 -29.00 37.45 -17.82
N LEU A 17 -30.23 37.02 -17.53
CA LEU A 17 -30.73 36.89 -16.16
C LEU A 17 -29.92 35.88 -15.35
N ASP A 18 -29.60 34.73 -15.93
CA ASP A 18 -28.79 33.70 -15.30
C ASP A 18 -27.39 34.23 -14.98
N ASN A 19 -26.74 34.95 -15.89
CA ASN A 19 -25.43 35.57 -15.64
C ASN A 19 -25.47 36.57 -14.48
N PHE A 20 -26.49 37.43 -14.42
CA PHE A 20 -26.63 38.38 -13.31
C PHE A 20 -26.87 37.69 -11.97
N TRP A 21 -27.70 36.64 -11.94
CA TRP A 21 -27.93 35.86 -10.72
C TRP A 21 -26.68 35.08 -10.30
N HIS A 22 -25.95 34.48 -11.24
CA HIS A 22 -24.68 33.82 -10.95
C HIS A 22 -23.65 34.80 -10.39
N TYR A 23 -23.51 36.00 -10.98
CA TYR A 23 -22.62 37.05 -10.48
C TYR A 23 -23.01 37.52 -9.07
N TRP A 24 -24.30 37.72 -8.81
CA TRP A 24 -24.77 38.15 -7.50
C TRP A 24 -24.60 37.06 -6.44
N ASN A 25 -24.85 35.79 -6.80
CA ASN A 25 -24.57 34.64 -5.95
C ASN A 25 -23.07 34.48 -5.68
N TRP A 26 -22.22 34.66 -6.69
CA TRP A 26 -20.76 34.65 -6.55
C TRP A 26 -20.28 35.73 -5.58
N ASN A 27 -20.79 36.96 -5.69
CA ASN A 27 -20.49 38.04 -4.76
C ASN A 27 -20.96 37.74 -3.34
N LYS A 28 -22.14 37.14 -3.18
CA LYS A 28 -22.61 36.68 -1.86
C LYS A 28 -21.71 35.60 -1.28
N VAL A 29 -21.30 34.61 -2.07
CA VAL A 29 -20.40 33.53 -1.65
C VAL A 29 -19.04 34.09 -1.23
N ILE A 30 -18.48 35.04 -2.00
CA ILE A 30 -17.24 35.74 -1.64
C ILE A 30 -17.39 36.58 -0.37
N GLY A 31 -18.55 37.22 -0.19
CA GLY A 31 -18.84 38.04 0.99
C GLY A 31 -19.05 37.21 2.26
N MET A 32 -19.66 36.02 2.14
CA MET A 32 -19.91 35.10 3.25
C MET A 32 -18.65 34.29 3.61
N VAL A 33 -17.93 33.81 2.60
CA VAL A 33 -16.65 33.12 2.77
C VAL A 33 -15.57 34.17 2.55
N GLY A 34 -15.38 35.04 3.54
CA GLY A 34 -14.32 36.04 3.50
C GLY A 34 -13.04 35.37 3.02
N ARG A 35 -12.51 35.81 1.87
CA ARG A 35 -11.30 35.26 1.24
C ARG A 35 -10.14 35.11 2.23
N SER A 36 -10.16 35.93 3.29
CA SER A 36 -9.24 35.88 4.41
C SER A 36 -9.38 34.62 5.27
N TYR A 37 -10.58 34.10 5.59
CA TYR A 37 -10.72 33.00 6.54
C TYR A 37 -10.09 31.70 6.03
N ALA A 38 -10.33 31.34 4.77
CA ALA A 38 -9.72 30.16 4.16
C ALA A 38 -8.19 30.31 4.03
N LEU A 39 -7.71 31.48 3.63
CA LEU A 39 -6.28 31.78 3.55
C LEU A 39 -5.59 31.82 4.93
N HIS A 40 -6.23 32.41 5.95
CA HIS A 40 -5.70 32.45 7.31
C HIS A 40 -5.67 31.05 7.94
N THR A 41 -6.71 30.24 7.73
CA THR A 41 -6.74 28.86 8.22
C THR A 41 -5.67 28.01 7.53
N GLN A 42 -5.48 28.18 6.21
CA GLN A 42 -4.42 27.48 5.47
C GLN A 42 -3.03 27.96 5.89
N LYS A 43 -2.82 29.26 6.09
CA LYS A 43 -1.55 29.82 6.58
C LYS A 43 -1.22 29.31 7.99
N ALA A 44 -2.18 29.35 8.90
CA ALA A 44 -2.00 28.85 10.27
C ALA A 44 -1.69 27.34 10.27
N GLY A 45 -2.39 26.55 9.44
CA GLY A 45 -2.12 25.12 9.28
C GLY A 45 -0.75 24.83 8.66
N LEU A 46 -0.31 25.63 7.69
CA LEU A 46 1.03 25.53 7.11
C LEU A 46 2.11 25.89 8.14
N GLU A 47 1.91 26.95 8.92
CA GLU A 47 2.84 27.37 9.99
C GLU A 47 2.94 26.32 11.12
N GLU A 48 1.85 25.63 11.44
CA GLU A 48 1.83 24.49 12.38
C GLU A 48 2.57 23.28 11.81
N PHE A 49 2.31 22.93 10.55
CA PHE A 49 3.00 21.84 9.84
C PHE A 49 4.51 22.10 9.71
N THR A 50 4.90 23.32 9.33
CA THR A 50 6.30 23.76 9.25
C THR A 50 7.00 23.67 10.61
N ARG A 51 6.32 24.02 11.71
CA ARG A 51 6.87 23.86 13.07
C ARG A 51 7.08 22.42 13.47
N GLY A 52 6.31 21.48 12.93
CA GLY A 52 6.46 20.04 13.19
C GLY A 52 7.56 19.36 12.36
N GLN A 53 8.12 20.05 11.36
CA GLN A 53 9.06 19.48 10.39
C GLN A 53 10.35 20.30 10.26
N GLN A 54 10.81 20.90 11.37
CA GLN A 54 11.91 21.87 11.40
C GLN A 54 13.23 21.32 10.81
N ASP A 55 13.47 20.03 10.94
CA ASP A 55 14.73 19.41 10.47
C ASP A 55 14.79 19.31 8.93
N ASN A 56 13.66 18.99 8.28
CA ASN A 56 13.61 18.72 6.84
C ASN A 56 13.06 19.90 6.01
N PHE A 57 12.26 20.78 6.62
CA PHE A 57 11.63 21.90 5.93
C PHE A 57 12.61 22.89 5.27
N PRO A 58 13.74 23.29 5.91
CA PRO A 58 14.67 24.25 5.32
C PRO A 58 15.31 23.72 4.02
N ALA A 59 15.71 22.44 4.03
CA ALA A 59 16.31 21.78 2.88
C ALA A 59 15.30 21.66 1.72
N TRP A 60 14.06 21.24 2.01
CA TRP A 60 13.02 21.13 1.00
C TRP A 60 12.60 22.50 0.43
N LYS A 61 12.46 23.52 1.28
CA LYS A 61 12.11 24.88 0.84
C LYS A 61 13.17 25.44 -0.10
N LYS A 62 14.45 25.26 0.23
CA LYS A 62 15.56 25.66 -0.64
C LYS A 62 15.49 24.95 -2.00
N ALA A 63 15.25 23.64 -2.03
CA ALA A 63 15.10 22.89 -3.28
C ALA A 63 13.91 23.39 -4.14
N VAL A 64 12.80 23.79 -3.49
CA VAL A 64 11.65 24.40 -4.17
C VAL A 64 11.98 25.77 -4.76
N ASP A 65 12.67 26.61 -4.00
CA ASP A 65 13.06 27.94 -4.46
C ASP A 65 14.08 27.86 -5.61
N ASP A 66 15.08 26.98 -5.51
CA ASP A 66 16.07 26.71 -6.56
C ASP A 66 15.42 26.14 -7.84
N PHE A 67 14.39 25.30 -7.70
CA PHE A 67 13.61 24.80 -8.84
C PHE A 67 12.78 25.92 -9.50
N LYS A 68 12.14 26.79 -8.72
CA LYS A 68 11.38 27.94 -9.25
C LYS A 68 12.28 28.96 -9.96
N MET A 69 13.51 29.11 -9.49
CA MET A 69 14.53 29.95 -10.13
C MET A 69 15.16 29.29 -11.36
N GLY A 70 14.79 28.04 -11.69
CA GLY A 70 15.35 27.30 -12.82
C GLY A 70 16.78 26.82 -12.61
N THR A 71 17.31 26.94 -11.38
CA THR A 71 18.66 26.50 -11.01
C THR A 71 18.72 24.99 -10.79
N LEU A 72 17.62 24.39 -10.31
CA LEU A 72 17.51 22.95 -10.12
C LEU A 72 16.68 22.33 -11.25
N VAL A 73 17.25 21.36 -11.97
CA VAL A 73 16.56 20.59 -13.02
C VAL A 73 15.66 19.50 -12.42
N VAL A 74 16.03 18.98 -11.24
CA VAL A 74 15.29 17.93 -10.55
C VAL A 74 14.08 18.54 -9.84
N ASN A 75 12.88 18.07 -10.21
CA ASN A 75 11.64 18.56 -9.63
C ASN A 75 11.49 18.12 -8.15
N PRO A 76 11.48 19.05 -7.18
CA PRO A 76 11.40 18.77 -5.74
C PRO A 76 10.00 18.31 -5.30
N TYR A 77 8.99 18.44 -6.18
CA TYR A 77 7.65 17.90 -5.99
C TYR A 77 7.52 16.46 -6.51
N LYS A 78 8.53 15.93 -7.22
CA LYS A 78 8.55 14.50 -7.50
C LYS A 78 8.73 13.77 -6.16
N LEU A 79 7.85 12.81 -5.92
CA LEU A 79 8.01 11.89 -4.80
C LEU A 79 9.38 11.21 -4.96
N PRO A 80 10.10 10.91 -3.85
CA PRO A 80 11.28 10.06 -3.89
C PRO A 80 10.97 8.81 -4.71
N GLN A 81 11.94 8.30 -5.48
CA GLN A 81 11.72 7.06 -6.22
C GLN A 81 11.19 6.02 -5.24
N CYS A 82 10.06 5.41 -5.60
CA CYS A 82 9.55 4.26 -4.87
C CYS A 82 10.69 3.25 -4.75
N SER A 83 10.73 2.54 -3.63
CA SER A 83 11.53 1.32 -3.50
C SER A 83 11.39 0.46 -4.76
N PRO A 84 12.47 -0.22 -5.18
CA PRO A 84 12.49 -0.98 -6.42
C PRO A 84 11.31 -1.95 -6.48
N THR A 85 10.63 -1.96 -7.62
CA THR A 85 9.49 -2.84 -7.85
C THR A 85 9.95 -4.28 -7.99
N LEU A 86 9.03 -5.24 -7.76
CA LEU A 86 9.37 -6.66 -7.89
C LEU A 86 9.97 -7.00 -9.27
N ARG A 87 9.47 -6.37 -10.35
CA ARG A 87 9.98 -6.57 -11.72
C ARG A 87 11.36 -5.96 -11.96
N GLU A 88 11.68 -4.85 -11.30
CA GLU A 88 13.01 -4.25 -11.41
C GLU A 88 14.03 -5.16 -10.72
N ILE A 89 13.70 -5.71 -9.55
CA ILE A 89 14.56 -6.69 -8.87
C ILE A 89 14.67 -7.98 -9.67
N GLU A 90 13.58 -8.47 -10.25
CA GLU A 90 13.58 -9.63 -11.14
C GLU A 90 14.60 -9.42 -12.28
N LEU A 91 14.53 -8.28 -12.98
CA LEU A 91 15.48 -7.93 -14.05
C LEU A 91 16.93 -7.88 -13.56
N GLU A 92 17.17 -7.27 -12.39
CA GLU A 92 18.51 -7.20 -11.81
C GLU A 92 19.06 -8.60 -11.44
N LEU A 93 18.22 -9.50 -10.94
CA LEU A 93 18.62 -10.85 -10.60
C LEU A 93 18.90 -11.68 -11.85
N THR A 94 18.06 -11.60 -12.89
CA THR A 94 18.31 -12.30 -14.16
C THR A 94 19.59 -11.82 -14.83
N HIS A 95 19.85 -10.50 -14.83
CA HIS A 95 21.11 -9.96 -15.36
C HIS A 95 22.34 -10.48 -14.61
N LYS A 96 22.28 -10.56 -13.27
CA LYS A 96 23.37 -11.11 -12.45
C LYS A 96 23.61 -12.59 -12.73
N GLU A 97 22.55 -13.35 -12.98
CA GLU A 97 22.63 -14.76 -13.36
C GLU A 97 23.29 -14.92 -14.74
N GLU A 98 22.87 -14.14 -15.73
CA GLU A 98 23.47 -14.14 -17.08
C GLU A 98 24.96 -13.77 -17.05
N GLU A 99 25.35 -12.77 -16.26
CA GLU A 99 26.75 -12.39 -16.07
C GLU A 99 27.57 -13.52 -15.43
N TRP A 100 27.00 -14.22 -14.45
CA TRP A 100 27.65 -15.34 -13.79
C TRP A 100 27.83 -16.54 -14.73
N GLU A 101 26.81 -16.83 -15.55
CA GLU A 101 26.86 -17.85 -16.58
C GLU A 101 27.94 -17.55 -17.64
N GLN A 102 28.08 -16.29 -18.07
CA GLN A 102 29.11 -15.86 -19.03
C GLN A 102 30.53 -15.98 -18.47
N VAL A 103 30.72 -15.74 -17.17
CA VAL A 103 32.02 -15.91 -16.50
C VAL A 103 32.32 -17.39 -16.26
N SER A 104 31.30 -18.21 -16.06
CA SER A 104 31.46 -19.65 -15.94
C SER A 104 31.83 -20.25 -17.30
N THR A 105 32.91 -21.03 -17.40
CA THR A 105 33.34 -21.66 -18.65
C THR A 105 32.43 -22.83 -19.09
N ALA A 106 31.23 -22.95 -18.52
CA ALA A 106 30.29 -24.01 -18.80
C ALA A 106 29.43 -23.63 -20.02
N VAL A 107 29.24 -24.56 -20.96
CA VAL A 107 28.34 -24.36 -22.10
C VAL A 107 26.91 -24.30 -21.57
N PRO A 108 26.16 -23.19 -21.76
CA PRO A 108 24.79 -23.10 -21.31
C PRO A 108 23.93 -24.12 -22.06
N ALA A 109 23.19 -24.97 -21.34
CA ALA A 109 22.21 -25.82 -21.99
C ALA A 109 21.04 -24.96 -22.54
N PRO A 110 20.45 -25.28 -23.70
CA PRO A 110 19.45 -24.44 -24.36
C PRO A 110 18.08 -24.34 -23.64
N THR A 111 17.96 -24.82 -22.40
CA THR A 111 16.73 -24.79 -21.60
C THR A 111 17.08 -24.74 -20.11
N GLU A 112 18.05 -23.92 -19.73
CA GLU A 112 18.32 -23.70 -18.31
C GLU A 112 17.30 -22.73 -17.73
N GLU A 113 16.25 -23.28 -17.11
CA GLU A 113 15.34 -22.48 -16.29
C GLU A 113 16.14 -21.88 -15.12
N THR A 114 16.13 -20.55 -15.02
CA THR A 114 17.01 -19.78 -14.14
C THR A 114 16.54 -19.84 -12.67
N MET A 115 17.43 -19.53 -11.74
CA MET A 115 17.09 -19.51 -10.31
C MET A 115 16.06 -18.42 -10.00
N THR A 116 16.14 -17.26 -10.63
CA THR A 116 15.12 -16.21 -10.53
C THR A 116 13.75 -16.69 -11.00
N GLU A 117 13.68 -17.41 -12.13
CA GLU A 117 12.41 -17.96 -12.65
C GLU A 117 11.76 -18.93 -11.65
N TYR A 118 12.57 -19.73 -10.97
CA TYR A 118 12.11 -20.62 -9.90
C TYR A 118 11.49 -19.85 -8.73
N LEU A 119 12.16 -18.82 -8.22
CA LEU A 119 11.64 -18.01 -7.12
C LEU A 119 10.37 -17.26 -7.53
N MET A 120 10.36 -16.64 -8.70
CA MET A 120 9.20 -15.90 -9.22
C MET A 120 7.99 -16.80 -9.43
N LEU A 121 8.18 -18.00 -9.99
CA LEU A 121 7.10 -18.99 -10.11
C LEU A 121 6.56 -19.40 -8.74
N GLY A 122 7.43 -19.59 -7.75
CA GLY A 122 7.01 -19.90 -6.38
C GLY A 122 6.14 -18.80 -5.77
N LEU A 123 6.61 -17.54 -5.83
CA LEU A 123 5.87 -16.38 -5.34
C LEU A 123 4.53 -16.19 -6.06
N GLU A 124 4.47 -16.46 -7.37
CA GLU A 124 3.22 -16.41 -8.13
C GLU A 124 2.22 -17.46 -7.63
N ILE A 125 2.68 -18.69 -7.39
CA ILE A 125 1.83 -19.77 -6.87
C ILE A 125 1.31 -19.40 -5.47
N GLU A 126 2.16 -18.89 -4.57
CA GLU A 126 1.72 -18.45 -3.23
C GLU A 126 0.63 -17.37 -3.32
N ALA A 127 0.83 -16.37 -4.19
CA ALA A 127 -0.16 -15.32 -4.41
C ALA A 127 -1.49 -15.89 -4.92
N GLN A 128 -1.45 -16.85 -5.85
CA GLN A 128 -2.65 -17.54 -6.35
C GLN A 128 -3.33 -18.41 -5.28
N GLN A 129 -2.57 -19.15 -4.46
CA GLN A 129 -3.11 -19.96 -3.34
C GLN A 129 -3.82 -19.06 -2.32
N CYS A 130 -3.23 -17.90 -2.00
CA CYS A 130 -3.80 -16.93 -1.08
C CYS A 130 -5.10 -16.33 -1.61
N GLN A 131 -5.14 -15.95 -2.89
CA GLN A 131 -6.34 -15.44 -3.55
C GLN A 131 -7.45 -16.48 -3.55
N LEU A 132 -7.15 -17.72 -3.96
CA LEU A 132 -8.13 -18.80 -4.00
C LEU A 132 -8.70 -19.10 -2.60
N THR A 133 -7.84 -19.15 -1.58
CA THR A 133 -8.28 -19.33 -0.19
C THR A 133 -9.21 -18.20 0.26
N ALA A 134 -8.88 -16.95 -0.06
CA ALA A 134 -9.73 -15.81 0.27
C ALA A 134 -11.08 -15.86 -0.46
N ASP A 135 -11.10 -16.26 -1.73
CA ASP A 135 -12.32 -16.37 -2.53
C ASP A 135 -13.23 -17.50 -2.05
N LEU A 136 -12.67 -18.64 -1.65
CA LEU A 136 -13.42 -19.76 -1.04
C LEU A 136 -14.05 -19.33 0.29
N LEU A 137 -13.34 -18.58 1.13
CA LEU A 137 -13.87 -18.07 2.40
C LEU A 137 -14.94 -16.98 2.19
N ALA A 138 -14.81 -16.17 1.14
CA ALA A 138 -15.76 -15.11 0.84
C ALA A 138 -17.09 -15.64 0.25
N ASN A 139 -17.02 -16.71 -0.55
CA ASN A 139 -18.17 -17.27 -1.28
C ASN A 139 -18.87 -18.39 -0.50
N LYS A 140 -19.69 -18.00 0.49
CA LYS A 140 -20.44 -18.95 1.35
C LYS A 140 -21.47 -19.80 0.59
N THR A 141 -22.01 -19.28 -0.51
CA THR A 141 -22.98 -19.96 -1.39
C THR A 141 -22.52 -19.82 -2.83
N PRO A 142 -21.58 -20.66 -3.28
CA PRO A 142 -20.98 -20.52 -4.61
C PRO A 142 -22.00 -20.84 -5.70
N THR A 143 -22.00 -20.02 -6.75
CA THR A 143 -22.77 -20.26 -7.96
C THR A 143 -22.14 -21.40 -8.77
N THR A 144 -22.89 -22.03 -9.67
CA THR A 144 -22.34 -23.03 -10.63
C THR A 144 -21.16 -22.48 -11.42
N LYS A 145 -21.21 -21.19 -11.80
CA LYS A 145 -20.10 -20.48 -12.42
C LYS A 145 -18.88 -20.41 -11.50
N ASP A 146 -19.07 -19.98 -10.25
CA ASP A 146 -17.98 -19.85 -9.26
C ASP A 146 -17.31 -21.21 -9.02
N LEU A 147 -18.09 -22.29 -8.94
CA LEU A 147 -17.55 -23.66 -8.83
C LEU A 147 -16.69 -24.05 -10.04
N SER A 148 -17.13 -23.71 -11.27
CA SER A 148 -16.33 -23.98 -12.47
C SER A 148 -15.03 -23.16 -12.49
N ASP A 149 -15.08 -21.91 -12.03
CA ASP A 149 -13.92 -21.04 -11.93
C ASP A 149 -12.93 -21.55 -10.88
N PHE A 150 -13.40 -22.05 -9.73
CA PHE A 150 -12.56 -22.69 -8.73
C PHE A 150 -11.86 -23.94 -9.27
N VAL A 151 -12.59 -24.83 -9.95
CA VAL A 151 -11.98 -26.04 -10.58
C VAL A 151 -10.91 -25.64 -11.60
N ALA A 152 -11.16 -24.63 -12.42
CA ALA A 152 -10.15 -24.11 -13.35
C ALA A 152 -8.92 -23.55 -12.62
N CYS A 153 -9.11 -22.85 -11.49
CA CYS A 153 -8.01 -22.35 -10.67
C CYS A 153 -7.21 -23.47 -10.01
N HIS A 154 -7.84 -24.47 -9.40
CA HIS A 154 -7.14 -25.63 -8.83
C HIS A 154 -6.34 -26.39 -9.90
N THR A 155 -6.92 -26.62 -11.08
CA THR A 155 -6.20 -27.34 -12.14
C THR A 155 -4.99 -26.57 -12.66
N ARG A 156 -5.09 -25.23 -12.76
CA ARG A 156 -3.94 -24.37 -13.10
C ARG A 156 -2.86 -24.41 -12.01
N LEU A 157 -3.25 -24.23 -10.74
CA LEU A 157 -2.35 -24.31 -9.59
C LEU A 157 -1.62 -25.66 -9.55
N SER A 158 -2.32 -26.78 -9.68
CA SER A 158 -1.70 -28.11 -9.68
C SER A 158 -0.68 -28.30 -10.81
N ARG A 159 -0.89 -27.67 -11.98
CA ARG A 159 0.10 -27.69 -13.08
C ARG A 159 1.33 -26.85 -12.74
N GLN A 160 1.14 -25.64 -12.19
CA GLN A 160 2.24 -24.76 -11.79
C GLN A 160 3.05 -25.38 -10.65
N ILE A 161 2.40 -26.01 -9.66
CA ILE A 161 3.08 -26.73 -8.57
C ILE A 161 3.93 -27.88 -9.12
N LYS A 162 3.42 -28.66 -10.09
CA LYS A 162 4.23 -29.70 -10.74
C LYS A 162 5.47 -29.13 -11.44
N LYS A 163 5.33 -27.99 -12.13
CA LYS A 163 6.48 -27.27 -12.72
C LYS A 163 7.47 -26.84 -11.63
N LEU A 164 6.98 -26.27 -10.53
CA LEU A 164 7.80 -25.86 -9.39
C LEU A 164 8.59 -27.05 -8.80
N ARG A 165 7.98 -28.24 -8.69
CA ARG A 165 8.68 -29.44 -8.19
C ARG A 165 9.85 -29.87 -9.09
N LEU A 166 9.73 -29.70 -10.40
CA LEU A 166 10.83 -29.97 -11.33
C LEU A 166 11.99 -29.01 -11.10
N LEU A 167 11.68 -27.72 -10.92
CA LEU A 167 12.66 -26.68 -10.62
C LEU A 167 13.34 -26.87 -9.26
N GLN A 168 12.59 -27.27 -8.23
CA GLN A 168 13.14 -27.58 -6.91
C GLN A 168 14.18 -28.70 -6.98
N ARG A 169 14.01 -29.69 -7.85
CA ARG A 169 15.00 -30.75 -8.00
C ARG A 169 16.36 -30.21 -8.47
N LYS A 170 16.38 -29.14 -9.27
CA LYS A 170 17.61 -28.48 -9.74
C LYS A 170 18.15 -27.49 -8.70
N HIS A 171 17.29 -26.61 -8.20
CA HIS A 171 17.71 -25.42 -7.45
C HIS A 171 17.60 -25.56 -5.93
N SER A 172 16.70 -26.39 -5.41
CA SER A 172 16.47 -26.57 -3.97
C SER A 172 16.07 -28.01 -3.62
N PRO A 173 16.99 -28.99 -3.79
CA PRO A 173 16.69 -30.40 -3.48
C PRO A 173 16.38 -30.65 -1.99
N GLY A 174 16.86 -29.79 -1.07
CA GLY A 174 16.52 -29.83 0.36
C GLY A 174 15.02 -29.71 0.61
N ALA A 175 14.31 -28.87 -0.16
CA ALA A 175 12.86 -28.75 -0.07
C ALA A 175 12.15 -30.08 -0.38
N LEU A 176 12.62 -30.83 -1.37
CA LEU A 176 12.05 -32.13 -1.72
C LEU A 176 12.33 -33.19 -0.64
N GLN A 177 13.50 -33.16 -0.02
CA GLN A 177 13.84 -34.05 1.10
C GLN A 177 12.94 -33.77 2.31
N HIS A 178 12.70 -32.50 2.63
CA HIS A 178 11.82 -32.09 3.71
C HIS A 178 10.37 -32.55 3.44
N LEU A 179 9.87 -32.39 2.21
CA LEU A 179 8.54 -32.89 1.82
C LEU A 179 8.44 -34.42 1.87
N ALA A 180 9.50 -35.14 1.47
CA ALA A 180 9.53 -36.60 1.52
C ALA A 180 9.48 -37.13 2.96
N THR A 181 9.97 -36.35 3.93
CA THR A 181 9.95 -36.71 5.36
C THR A 181 8.56 -36.52 5.99
N ALA A 182 7.70 -35.68 5.38
CA ALA A 182 6.36 -35.37 5.85
C ALA A 182 5.32 -35.45 4.71
N PRO A 183 5.04 -36.65 4.17
CA PRO A 183 4.15 -36.83 3.02
C PRO A 183 2.71 -36.34 3.28
N ASP A 184 2.23 -36.47 4.52
CA ASP A 184 0.88 -36.05 4.93
C ASP A 184 0.64 -34.54 4.78
N LEU A 185 1.71 -33.73 4.87
CA LEU A 185 1.65 -32.27 4.69
C LEU A 185 1.96 -31.85 3.24
N ALA A 186 2.65 -32.71 2.48
CA ALA A 186 3.08 -32.43 1.12
C ALA A 186 1.99 -32.69 0.07
N GLU A 187 1.16 -33.72 0.28
CA GLU A 187 0.14 -34.19 -0.68
C GLU A 187 -1.28 -33.93 -0.20
N LEU A 188 -1.56 -32.70 0.24
CA LEU A 188 -2.94 -32.31 0.51
C LEU A 188 -3.75 -32.34 -0.80
N PRO A 189 -5.00 -32.87 -0.78
CA PRO A 189 -5.84 -32.96 -1.98
C PRO A 189 -6.22 -31.57 -2.55
N GLU A 190 -6.09 -30.54 -1.73
CA GLU A 190 -6.40 -29.15 -2.03
C GLU A 190 -5.14 -28.39 -2.48
N ALA A 191 -5.10 -28.00 -3.76
CA ALA A 191 -3.95 -27.34 -4.37
C ALA A 191 -3.56 -26.01 -3.67
N GLU A 192 -4.50 -25.36 -3.00
CA GLU A 192 -4.35 -24.12 -2.23
C GLU A 192 -3.67 -24.32 -0.87
N ARG A 193 -3.59 -25.57 -0.38
CA ARG A 193 -2.93 -25.90 0.89
C ARG A 193 -1.61 -26.64 0.71
N MET A 194 -1.26 -27.01 -0.51
CA MET A 194 0.00 -27.68 -0.81
C MET A 194 1.19 -26.79 -0.41
N LEU A 195 2.08 -27.32 0.43
CA LEU A 195 3.27 -26.62 0.90
C LEU A 195 4.28 -26.46 -0.23
N LEU A 196 4.62 -25.23 -0.62
CA LEU A 196 5.59 -25.00 -1.69
C LEU A 196 7.03 -25.20 -1.23
N LEU A 197 7.36 -24.77 0.00
CA LEU A 197 8.73 -24.73 0.56
C LEU A 197 9.71 -23.96 -0.35
N LEU A 198 9.56 -22.64 -0.35
CA LEU A 198 10.62 -21.71 -0.75
C LEU A 198 11.74 -21.67 0.31
N PRO A 199 12.93 -21.11 0.03
CA PRO A 199 14.02 -21.09 1.00
C PRO A 199 13.65 -20.51 2.37
N SER A 200 12.74 -19.53 2.43
CA SER A 200 12.18 -19.02 3.70
C SER A 200 11.40 -20.04 4.53
N GLY A 201 10.89 -21.10 3.92
CA GLY A 201 10.19 -22.20 4.58
C GLY A 201 11.09 -23.39 4.96
N LEU A 202 12.39 -23.31 4.65
CA LEU A 202 13.36 -24.36 4.95
C LEU A 202 14.11 -24.09 6.26
N LEU A 203 14.70 -25.15 6.81
CA LEU A 203 15.62 -25.00 7.94
C LEU A 203 16.93 -24.33 7.48
N PRO A 204 17.61 -23.55 8.34
CA PRO A 204 18.85 -22.86 7.95
C PRO A 204 19.93 -23.79 7.35
N ASN A 205 19.98 -25.04 7.81
CA ASN A 205 20.93 -26.04 7.30
C ASN A 205 20.57 -26.54 5.89
N GLU A 206 19.29 -26.51 5.52
CA GLU A 206 18.77 -26.95 4.22
C GLU A 206 18.91 -25.84 3.16
N CYS A 207 19.03 -24.58 3.60
CA CYS A 207 19.32 -23.42 2.75
C CYS A 207 20.78 -23.34 2.26
N LEU A 208 21.66 -24.24 2.75
CA LEU A 208 23.07 -24.26 2.40
C LEU A 208 23.37 -25.29 1.28
N PRO A 209 24.42 -25.05 0.46
CA PRO A 209 24.89 -26.06 -0.48
C PRO A 209 25.31 -27.36 0.22
N PRO A 210 25.08 -28.55 -0.37
CA PRO A 210 24.52 -28.81 -1.71
C PRO A 210 22.99 -28.92 -1.76
N LEU A 211 22.28 -28.68 -0.65
CA LEU A 211 20.83 -28.86 -0.56
C LEU A 211 20.04 -27.69 -1.17
N SER A 212 20.70 -26.55 -1.36
CA SER A 212 20.17 -25.38 -2.04
C SER A 212 21.26 -24.76 -2.93
N ALA A 213 20.85 -24.18 -4.06
CA ALA A 213 21.74 -23.44 -4.93
C ALA A 213 22.34 -22.23 -4.18
N PRO A 214 23.63 -21.91 -4.42
CA PRO A 214 24.29 -20.79 -3.75
C PRO A 214 23.62 -19.47 -4.15
N GLY A 215 23.38 -18.58 -3.19
CA GLY A 215 22.76 -17.27 -3.45
C GLY A 215 21.23 -17.27 -3.53
N LEU A 216 20.58 -18.44 -3.60
CA LEU A 216 19.11 -18.56 -3.70
C LEU A 216 18.37 -17.85 -2.56
N ALA A 217 18.80 -18.07 -1.32
CA ALA A 217 18.20 -17.42 -0.16
C ALA A 217 18.43 -15.89 -0.13
N ALA A 218 19.55 -15.42 -0.68
CA ALA A 218 19.83 -13.99 -0.80
C ALA A 218 18.96 -13.33 -1.89
N ALA A 219 18.74 -14.03 -3.00
CA ALA A 219 17.81 -13.60 -4.05
C ALA A 219 16.37 -13.51 -3.52
N GLU A 220 15.91 -14.50 -2.73
CA GLU A 220 14.59 -14.47 -2.08
C GLU A 220 14.47 -13.29 -1.11
N VAL A 221 15.53 -12.96 -0.35
CA VAL A 221 15.55 -11.77 0.52
C VAL A 221 15.28 -10.49 -0.28
N CYS A 222 15.97 -10.30 -1.42
CA CYS A 222 15.76 -9.13 -2.28
C CYS A 222 14.31 -9.05 -2.79
N LEU A 223 13.76 -10.17 -3.27
CA LEU A 223 12.38 -10.25 -3.73
C LEU A 223 11.38 -9.95 -2.60
N CYS A 224 11.65 -10.44 -1.39
CA CYS A 224 10.82 -10.16 -0.21
C CYS A 224 10.83 -8.67 0.14
N ASP A 225 11.99 -8.01 0.08
CA ASP A 225 12.11 -6.58 0.38
C ASP A 225 11.33 -5.74 -0.65
N ALA A 226 11.43 -6.06 -1.95
CA ALA A 226 10.58 -5.44 -2.98
C ALA A 226 9.08 -5.69 -2.72
N GLN A 227 8.69 -6.93 -2.48
CA GLN A 227 7.28 -7.31 -2.33
C GLN A 227 6.65 -6.71 -1.06
N CYS A 228 7.41 -6.59 0.04
CA CYS A 228 6.99 -5.84 1.23
C CYS A 228 6.70 -4.38 0.88
N SER A 229 7.61 -3.76 0.12
CA SER A 229 7.50 -2.36 -0.27
C SER A 229 6.31 -2.10 -1.20
N GLU A 230 6.09 -2.97 -2.19
CA GLU A 230 5.00 -2.91 -3.15
C GLU A 230 3.65 -3.18 -2.46
N SER A 231 3.59 -4.15 -1.55
CA SER A 231 2.40 -4.43 -0.75
C SER A 231 2.00 -3.22 0.10
N LEU A 232 2.96 -2.54 0.73
CA LEU A 232 2.68 -1.30 1.47
C LEU A 232 2.19 -0.18 0.55
N ALA A 233 2.80 -0.01 -0.63
CA ALA A 233 2.32 0.96 -1.62
C ALA A 233 0.88 0.66 -2.07
N GLN A 234 0.56 -0.61 -2.32
CA GLN A 234 -0.77 -1.06 -2.69
C GLN A 234 -1.80 -0.83 -1.57
N ILE A 235 -1.43 -1.06 -0.30
CA ILE A 235 -2.27 -0.78 0.87
C ILE A 235 -2.57 0.73 0.95
N ARG A 236 -1.55 1.58 0.88
CA ARG A 236 -1.70 3.06 0.89
C ARG A 236 -2.60 3.55 -0.24
N HIS A 237 -2.35 3.08 -1.46
CA HIS A 237 -3.16 3.42 -2.62
C HIS A 237 -4.61 2.99 -2.41
N SER A 238 -4.81 1.75 -1.98
CA SER A 238 -6.14 1.17 -1.76
C SER A 238 -6.95 1.88 -0.68
N LEU A 239 -6.30 2.27 0.42
CA LEU A 239 -6.91 3.07 1.48
C LEU A 239 -7.29 4.47 0.98
N THR A 240 -6.44 5.09 0.15
CA THR A 240 -6.72 6.39 -0.46
C THR A 240 -7.95 6.33 -1.37
N VAL A 241 -8.04 5.30 -2.23
CA VAL A 241 -9.21 5.05 -3.09
C VAL A 241 -10.46 4.82 -2.23
N LYS A 242 -10.36 3.99 -1.18
CA LYS A 242 -11.47 3.72 -0.26
C LYS A 242 -11.99 5.00 0.40
N LYS A 243 -11.10 5.90 0.84
CA LYS A 243 -11.49 7.21 1.38
C LYS A 243 -12.30 8.01 0.36
N ARG A 244 -11.81 8.12 -0.88
CA ARG A 244 -12.50 8.84 -1.96
C ARG A 244 -13.88 8.22 -2.26
N LEU A 245 -14.00 6.90 -2.23
CA LEU A 245 -15.28 6.22 -2.39
C LEU A 245 -16.25 6.52 -1.25
N HIS A 246 -15.78 6.64 0.00
CA HIS A 246 -16.61 7.09 1.12
C HIS A 246 -17.12 8.53 0.90
N THR A 247 -16.25 9.45 0.49
CA THR A 247 -16.64 10.82 0.16
C THR A 247 -17.65 10.86 -0.98
N TYR A 248 -17.38 10.13 -2.07
CA TYR A 248 -18.28 10.00 -3.22
C TYR A 248 -19.66 9.47 -2.79
N LYS A 249 -19.69 8.41 -1.98
CA LYS A 249 -20.95 7.84 -1.47
C LYS A 249 -21.76 8.88 -0.70
N THR A 250 -21.13 9.58 0.25
CA THR A 250 -21.79 10.61 1.06
C THR A 250 -22.36 11.74 0.18
N LEU A 251 -21.58 12.18 -0.82
CA LEU A 251 -21.96 13.31 -1.66
C LEU A 251 -23.03 12.93 -2.69
N ASN A 252 -22.93 11.77 -3.34
CA ASN A 252 -23.65 11.49 -4.58
C ASN A 252 -24.68 10.35 -4.46
N SER A 253 -24.58 9.45 -3.47
CA SER A 253 -25.56 8.38 -3.32
C SER A 253 -26.82 8.90 -2.61
N ARG A 254 -27.96 8.86 -3.30
CA ARG A 254 -29.26 9.29 -2.74
C ARG A 254 -30.28 8.16 -2.67
N CYS A 255 -30.26 7.24 -3.63
CA CYS A 255 -31.21 6.13 -3.71
C CYS A 255 -30.61 4.78 -3.30
N GLN A 256 -31.47 3.80 -3.00
CA GLN A 256 -31.06 2.46 -2.56
C GLN A 256 -30.11 1.78 -3.56
N HIS A 257 -30.44 1.79 -4.85
CA HIS A 257 -29.59 1.19 -5.89
C HIS A 257 -28.16 1.77 -5.92
N GLN A 258 -28.04 3.09 -5.89
CA GLN A 258 -26.75 3.78 -5.86
C GLN A 258 -25.97 3.49 -4.56
N ASN A 259 -26.67 3.37 -3.44
CA ASN A 259 -26.07 3.01 -2.16
C ASN A 259 -25.50 1.59 -2.17
N THR A 260 -26.24 0.62 -2.75
CA THR A 260 -25.78 -0.76 -2.90
C THR A 260 -24.56 -0.83 -3.81
N ARG A 261 -24.59 -0.16 -4.97
CA ARG A 261 -23.45 -0.11 -5.90
C ARG A 261 -22.21 0.53 -5.26
N SER A 262 -22.38 1.67 -4.61
CA SER A 262 -21.28 2.34 -3.90
C SER A 262 -20.73 1.48 -2.76
N ARG A 263 -21.59 0.71 -2.07
CA ARG A 263 -21.14 -0.21 -1.02
C ARG A 263 -20.32 -1.35 -1.60
N SER A 264 -20.76 -1.95 -2.70
CA SER A 264 -20.01 -3.00 -3.42
C SER A 264 -18.63 -2.52 -3.88
N LEU A 265 -18.50 -1.27 -4.34
CA LEU A 265 -17.19 -0.68 -4.69
C LEU A 265 -16.28 -0.55 -3.46
N VAL A 266 -16.83 -0.09 -2.33
CA VAL A 266 -16.08 0.00 -1.06
C VAL A 266 -15.66 -1.39 -0.56
N ASP A 267 -16.53 -2.38 -0.65
CA ASP A 267 -16.25 -3.75 -0.21
C ASP A 267 -15.20 -4.41 -1.13
N THR A 268 -15.26 -4.17 -2.45
CA THR A 268 -14.21 -4.58 -3.40
C THR A 268 -12.86 -3.97 -3.02
N GLN A 269 -12.85 -2.68 -2.67
CA GLN A 269 -11.61 -2.02 -2.25
C GLN A 269 -11.10 -2.55 -0.90
N GLN A 270 -12.00 -2.91 0.02
CA GLN A 270 -11.63 -3.57 1.27
C GLN A 270 -10.95 -4.92 1.02
N ARG A 271 -11.48 -5.75 0.12
CA ARG A 271 -10.85 -7.01 -0.27
C ARG A 271 -9.42 -6.81 -0.78
N LYS A 272 -9.17 -5.79 -1.60
CA LYS A 272 -7.82 -5.45 -2.06
C LYS A 272 -6.88 -5.08 -0.91
N ILE A 273 -7.37 -4.36 0.09
CA ILE A 273 -6.59 -4.01 1.29
C ILE A 273 -6.27 -5.29 2.08
N ASP A 274 -7.24 -6.17 2.28
CA ASP A 274 -7.07 -7.38 3.06
C ASP A 274 -6.09 -8.35 2.38
N LEU A 275 -6.17 -8.50 1.05
CA LEU A 275 -5.23 -9.30 0.26
C LEU A 275 -3.81 -8.74 0.36
N ALA A 276 -3.62 -7.45 0.08
CA ALA A 276 -2.29 -6.81 0.14
C ALA A 276 -1.69 -6.85 1.57
N ALA A 277 -2.53 -6.71 2.60
CA ALA A 277 -2.10 -6.86 3.99
C ALA A 277 -1.75 -8.31 4.35
N GLY A 278 -2.44 -9.30 3.77
CA GLY A 278 -2.11 -10.72 3.87
C GLY A 278 -0.73 -11.01 3.28
N THR A 279 -0.52 -10.58 2.03
CA THR A 279 0.77 -10.71 1.32
C THR A 279 1.90 -10.06 2.11
N TYR A 280 1.71 -8.82 2.60
CA TYR A 280 2.73 -8.15 3.41
C TYR A 280 3.13 -8.97 4.64
N ARG A 281 2.17 -9.55 5.38
CA ARG A 281 2.46 -10.34 6.57
C ARG A 281 3.20 -11.64 6.24
N GLN A 282 2.80 -12.31 5.15
CA GLN A 282 3.45 -13.54 4.71
C GLN A 282 4.90 -13.28 4.30
N VAL A 283 5.12 -12.27 3.46
CA VAL A 283 6.46 -11.90 3.00
C VAL A 283 7.32 -11.38 4.14
N GLN A 284 6.76 -10.61 5.07
CA GLN A 284 7.49 -10.15 6.25
C GLN A 284 7.90 -11.32 7.14
N ALA A 285 7.05 -12.35 7.30
CA ALA A 285 7.40 -13.57 8.01
C ALA A 285 8.49 -14.38 7.29
N ALA A 286 8.39 -14.53 5.96
CA ALA A 286 9.40 -15.17 5.12
C ALA A 286 10.76 -14.46 5.22
N ARG A 287 10.75 -13.13 5.13
CA ARG A 287 11.93 -12.28 5.28
C ARG A 287 12.58 -12.38 6.66
N LEU A 288 11.78 -12.55 7.71
CA LEU A 288 12.25 -12.79 9.08
C LEU A 288 12.86 -14.19 9.24
N ALA A 289 12.29 -15.22 8.61
CA ALA A 289 12.87 -16.56 8.60
C ALA A 289 14.27 -16.58 7.97
N LEU A 290 14.47 -15.75 6.93
CA LEU A 290 15.76 -15.55 6.26
C LEU A 290 16.72 -14.57 6.97
N ALA A 291 16.41 -14.14 8.20
CA ALA A 291 17.27 -13.20 8.94
C ALA A 291 18.69 -13.74 9.20
N HIS A 292 18.88 -15.05 9.19
CA HIS A 292 20.18 -15.69 9.34
C HIS A 292 21.11 -15.48 8.12
N VAL A 293 20.58 -15.09 6.96
CA VAL A 293 21.35 -14.92 5.70
C VAL A 293 21.87 -13.49 5.55
N VAL A 294 20.98 -12.49 5.66
CA VAL A 294 21.27 -11.07 5.36
C VAL A 294 21.16 -10.18 6.61
N GLY A 295 20.78 -10.75 7.75
CA GLY A 295 20.56 -10.01 9.01
C GLY A 295 19.10 -9.67 9.27
N VAL A 296 18.86 -9.09 10.46
CA VAL A 296 17.52 -8.73 10.96
C VAL A 296 16.90 -7.66 10.06
N SER A 297 15.64 -7.87 9.67
CA SER A 297 14.91 -6.94 8.81
C SER A 297 14.36 -5.73 9.58
N GLU A 298 14.28 -4.59 8.91
CA GLU A 298 13.66 -3.36 9.46
C GLU A 298 12.13 -3.32 9.25
N TRP A 299 11.56 -4.33 8.59
CA TRP A 299 10.13 -4.40 8.27
C TRP A 299 9.29 -4.67 9.52
N ARG A 300 8.44 -3.70 9.86
CA ARG A 300 7.54 -3.76 11.03
C ARG A 300 6.37 -4.71 10.80
N GLN A 301 5.93 -5.38 11.85
CA GLN A 301 4.73 -6.20 11.80
C GLN A 301 3.49 -5.32 11.54
N LEU A 302 2.64 -5.72 10.58
CA LEU A 302 1.43 -4.99 10.21
C LEU A 302 0.21 -5.48 11.02
N GLU A 303 -0.22 -4.68 11.98
CA GLU A 303 -1.42 -4.98 12.75
C GLU A 303 -2.70 -4.56 12.02
N LYS A 304 -3.84 -5.15 12.40
CA LYS A 304 -5.16 -4.68 11.92
C LYS A 304 -5.41 -3.23 12.33
N ALA A 305 -4.85 -2.80 13.46
CA ALA A 305 -4.95 -1.45 13.97
C ALA A 305 -4.24 -0.43 13.07
N ASP A 306 -3.27 -0.83 12.26
CA ASP A 306 -2.48 0.06 11.40
C ASP A 306 -3.15 0.35 10.06
N LEU A 307 -4.12 -0.47 9.63
CA LEU A 307 -4.89 -0.32 8.39
C LEU A 307 -5.94 0.81 8.49
N ARG A 308 -5.48 2.02 8.81
CA ARG A 308 -6.32 3.21 8.98
C ARG A 308 -6.26 4.08 7.74
N LEU A 309 -7.41 4.63 7.38
CA LEU A 309 -7.51 5.69 6.38
C LEU A 309 -6.72 6.91 6.88
N LEU A 310 -6.05 7.60 5.95
CA LEU A 310 -5.47 8.90 6.23
C LEU A 310 -6.63 9.89 6.47
N GLU A 311 -7.01 10.11 7.72
CA GLU A 311 -8.04 11.09 8.08
C GLU A 311 -7.50 12.50 7.86
N ASP A 312 -8.26 13.37 7.20
CA ASP A 312 -7.93 14.79 7.16
C ASP A 312 -8.17 15.36 8.56
N GLU A 313 -7.19 16.07 9.12
CA GLU A 313 -7.29 16.60 10.49
C GLU A 313 -8.56 17.43 10.72
N GLU A 314 -8.98 18.18 9.70
CA GLU A 314 -10.21 18.98 9.71
C GLU A 314 -11.48 18.13 9.75
N GLU A 315 -11.50 16.98 9.09
CA GLU A 315 -12.65 16.07 9.09
C GLU A 315 -12.76 15.32 10.42
N ALA A 316 -11.63 14.94 11.02
CA ALA A 316 -11.55 14.41 12.37
C ALA A 316 -12.02 15.42 13.43
N LYS A 317 -11.60 16.69 13.32
CA LYS A 317 -12.08 17.80 14.17
C LYS A 317 -13.59 18.00 14.02
N ARG A 318 -14.12 18.03 12.78
CA ARG A 318 -15.57 18.15 12.51
C ARG A 318 -16.37 16.98 13.08
N ARG A 319 -15.87 15.75 12.99
CA ARG A 319 -16.52 14.56 13.58
C ARG A 319 -16.56 14.64 15.10
N LYS A 320 -15.48 15.09 15.76
CA LYS A 320 -15.48 15.36 17.19
C LYS A 320 -16.49 16.44 17.58
N GLN A 321 -16.52 17.56 16.85
CA GLN A 321 -17.50 18.63 17.10
C GLN A 321 -18.95 18.14 16.95
N ARG A 322 -19.23 17.27 15.97
CA ARG A 322 -20.54 16.63 15.80
C ARG A 322 -20.87 15.66 16.93
N ALA A 323 -19.89 14.85 17.37
CA ALA A 323 -20.06 13.93 18.50
C ALA A 323 -20.31 14.69 19.82
N MET A 324 -19.59 15.80 20.05
CA MET A 324 -19.80 16.69 21.18
C MET A 324 -21.21 17.32 21.14
N LYS A 325 -21.67 17.79 19.97
CA LYS A 325 -23.03 18.33 19.80
C LYS A 325 -24.13 17.26 19.97
N GLY A 326 -23.88 16.01 19.56
CA GLY A 326 -24.80 14.91 19.79
C GLY A 326 -24.96 14.54 21.27
N LYS A 327 -23.87 14.65 22.04
CA LYS A 327 -23.83 14.39 23.49
C LYS A 327 -24.12 15.62 24.36
N GLN A 328 -24.33 16.81 23.79
CA GLN A 328 -24.77 17.99 24.55
C GLN A 328 -26.11 17.74 25.26
N LYS A 329 -26.98 16.87 24.72
CA LYS A 329 -28.22 16.48 25.41
C LYS A 329 -28.00 15.56 26.61
N GLU A 330 -26.92 14.75 26.61
CA GLU A 330 -26.52 13.92 27.76
C GLU A 330 -25.73 14.73 28.80
N ALA A 331 -24.88 15.66 28.36
CA ALA A 331 -24.13 16.56 29.24
C ALA A 331 -24.98 17.69 29.86
N ALA A 332 -26.22 17.89 29.38
CA ALA A 332 -27.16 18.86 29.95
C ALA A 332 -27.92 18.33 31.19
N GLN A 333 -27.71 17.08 31.60
CA GLN A 333 -28.13 16.63 32.94
C GLN A 333 -27.10 17.10 33.96
N VAL A 334 -27.34 18.30 34.48
CA VAL A 334 -26.62 18.89 35.60
C VAL A 334 -27.25 18.34 36.89
N ASN A 335 -26.46 17.73 37.77
CA ASN A 335 -26.90 17.44 39.15
C ASN A 335 -26.92 18.75 39.96
N GLU A 336 -27.73 18.82 41.02
CA GLU A 336 -28.04 20.02 41.84
C GLU A 336 -26.81 20.81 42.38
N ASN A 337 -25.60 20.26 42.30
CA ASN A 337 -24.36 20.90 42.78
C ASN A 337 -23.50 21.55 41.68
N GLY A 338 -23.98 21.66 40.43
CA GLY A 338 -23.31 22.46 39.38
C GLY A 338 -22.01 21.89 38.80
N GLU A 339 -21.63 20.65 39.14
CA GLU A 339 -20.47 19.98 38.53
C GLU A 339 -20.88 19.16 37.30
N VAL A 340 -20.31 19.50 36.14
CA VAL A 340 -20.45 18.74 34.90
C VAL A 340 -19.48 17.55 34.96
N TRP A 341 -20.02 16.34 35.14
CA TRP A 341 -19.24 15.12 34.94
C TRP A 341 -18.79 15.07 33.47
N GLY A 342 -17.48 15.21 33.23
CA GLY A 342 -16.90 14.93 31.92
C GLY A 342 -17.24 13.50 31.53
N VAL A 343 -17.95 13.31 30.42
CA VAL A 343 -18.43 11.99 29.96
C VAL A 343 -17.25 10.99 29.92
N PRO A 344 -17.25 9.95 30.78
CA PRO A 344 -16.22 8.94 30.79
C PRO A 344 -16.34 8.09 29.52
N GLY A 345 -15.23 8.02 28.77
CA GLY A 345 -15.17 7.43 27.42
C GLY A 345 -14.34 8.26 26.44
N MET A 346 -13.94 9.47 26.83
CA MET A 346 -13.00 10.33 26.11
C MET A 346 -11.55 9.85 26.34
N GLY A 347 -11.27 8.57 26.14
CA GLY A 347 -9.90 8.07 26.08
C GLY A 347 -9.28 8.49 24.75
N GLU A 348 -8.22 9.29 24.83
CA GLU A 348 -7.32 9.57 23.71
C GLU A 348 -6.81 8.26 23.09
N LYS A 349 -7.52 7.71 22.11
CA LYS A 349 -6.91 6.82 21.13
C LYS A 349 -6.23 7.72 20.11
N SER A 350 -5.08 8.22 20.55
CA SER A 350 -4.04 8.99 19.89
C SER A 350 -4.21 9.23 18.39
N ARG A 351 -4.07 10.50 18.01
CA ARG A 351 -3.99 11.09 16.66
C ARG A 351 -2.74 10.64 15.89
N LEU A 352 -2.31 9.40 16.07
CA LEU A 352 -1.12 8.88 15.41
C LEU A 352 -1.55 8.43 14.02
N ILE A 353 -1.13 9.21 13.03
CA ILE A 353 -1.05 8.78 11.64
C ILE A 353 -0.38 7.40 11.67
N SER A 354 -1.05 6.39 11.12
CA SER A 354 -0.49 5.03 11.11
C SER A 354 0.89 5.05 10.46
N TRP A 355 1.83 4.27 11.01
CA TRP A 355 3.21 4.24 10.52
C TRP A 355 3.29 3.88 9.04
N ILE A 356 2.28 3.18 8.50
CA ILE A 356 2.19 2.92 7.07
C ILE A 356 2.21 4.21 6.25
N TRP A 357 1.74 5.35 6.77
CA TRP A 357 1.72 6.63 6.06
C TRP A 357 2.95 7.50 6.33
N LEU A 358 3.73 7.17 7.36
CA LEU A 358 5.03 7.80 7.56
C LEU A 358 5.93 7.26 6.45
N GLY A 359 6.45 8.16 5.61
CA GLY A 359 7.41 7.79 4.57
C GLY A 359 8.50 6.93 5.19
N ALA A 360 8.82 5.81 4.55
CA ALA A 360 9.86 4.92 5.04
C ALA A 360 11.10 5.76 5.33
N GLY A 361 11.59 5.72 6.57
CA GLY A 361 12.91 6.24 6.93
C GLY A 361 14.04 5.44 6.27
N HIS A 362 13.82 4.87 5.09
CA HIS A 362 14.83 4.29 4.23
C HIS A 362 15.46 5.42 3.38
N SER A 363 16.09 6.38 4.06
CA SER A 363 17.32 6.93 3.53
C SER A 363 18.40 5.93 3.96
N GLY A 364 18.59 4.88 3.16
CA GLY A 364 19.80 4.09 3.25
C GLY A 364 20.97 5.07 3.19
N GLY A 365 21.84 4.99 4.20
CA GLY A 365 23.10 5.71 4.18
C GLY A 365 23.87 5.28 2.95
N MET A 366 23.80 6.08 1.89
CA MET A 366 24.91 6.19 0.97
C MET A 366 26.07 6.70 1.82
N VAL A 367 26.90 5.76 2.27
CA VAL A 367 28.27 6.02 2.67
C VAL A 367 28.92 6.70 1.47
N GLY A 368 28.90 8.03 1.48
CA GLY A 368 29.82 8.83 0.70
C GLY A 368 31.20 8.54 1.27
N GLY A 369 31.92 7.62 0.62
CA GLY A 369 33.36 7.49 0.78
C GLY A 369 34.01 8.78 0.33
N GLY A 370 34.11 9.74 1.25
CA GLY A 370 35.02 10.86 1.16
C GLY A 370 36.42 10.33 1.40
N ASP A 371 37.11 10.00 0.32
CA ASP A 371 38.56 9.75 0.33
C ASP A 371 39.26 11.09 0.63
N SER A 372 39.42 11.40 1.92
CA SER A 372 40.34 12.43 2.40
C SER A 372 41.70 11.79 2.65
N ARG A 373 42.45 11.56 1.57
CA ARG A 373 43.91 11.43 1.65
C ARG A 373 44.53 12.82 1.71
N GLU A 374 44.59 13.38 2.91
CA GLU A 374 45.66 14.30 3.29
C GLU A 374 46.89 13.47 3.64
N HIS A 375 47.90 13.47 2.77
CA HIS A 375 49.28 13.25 3.17
C HIS A 375 50.05 14.53 2.86
N ALA A 376 50.19 15.37 3.90
CA ALA A 376 51.33 16.23 4.05
C ALA A 376 52.43 15.41 4.75
N GLY A 377 53.62 15.41 4.15
CA GLY A 377 54.80 14.67 4.57
C GLY A 377 55.77 14.56 3.40
#